data_AF-A0A1A9VEP2-F1
#
_entry.id   AF-A0A1A9VEP2-F1
#
_cell.length_a   1.000
_cell.length_b   1.000
_cell.length_c   1.000
_cell.angle_alpha   90.00
_cell.angle_beta   90.00
_cell.angle_gamma   90.00
#
_symmetry.space_group_name_H-M   'P 1'
#
loop_
_entity.id
_entity.type
_entity.pdbx_description
1 polymer ?
#
loop_
_entity_poly.entity_id
_entity_poly.type
_entity_poly.pdbx_seq_one_letter_code
_entity_poly.pdbx_strand_id
1 'polypeptide(L)'
;MSEIKCLEHSTLKVPYEIINKKFRVAQKAIDREADQVQLASKEVEKALKVSVHPTISDISKLVGCVVQRIQVLKRKAEENIEDELNSSYVCKRKIEHLKGIAPPENNNEIWQASFDKWKRVRIDRMVVEHLLRMGYYKTAERLASQSNIQHLTNLAIEPYKSLFGMKRWTELVIKFRNENYRLFQLSTQSLLTVAIQAGLSALKTPQCYSITCKNLNCPVCQEDFNQIAKHLPYSHCVQSRLICR
;
A
#
# COMPACT_ATOMS: atom_id res chain seq x y z
N MET A 1 17.38 -15.43 -32.57
CA MET A 1 16.29 -14.43 -32.36
C MET A 1 15.20 -14.90 -31.39
N SER A 2 14.77 -16.17 -31.42
CA SER A 2 13.75 -16.72 -30.49
C SER A 2 14.15 -16.58 -29.00
N GLU A 3 15.35 -17.04 -28.62
CA GLU A 3 15.84 -16.99 -27.24
C GLU A 3 15.98 -15.57 -26.69
N ILE A 4 16.40 -14.62 -27.55
CA ILE A 4 16.48 -13.20 -27.21
C ILE A 4 15.11 -12.67 -26.82
N LYS A 5 14.04 -13.05 -27.54
CA LYS A 5 12.66 -12.66 -27.21
C LYS A 5 12.15 -13.32 -25.93
N CYS A 6 12.56 -14.56 -25.63
CA CYS A 6 12.20 -15.24 -24.38
C CYS A 6 12.74 -14.52 -23.14
N LEU A 7 13.97 -13.98 -23.21
CA LEU A 7 14.58 -13.22 -22.11
C LEU A 7 13.93 -11.84 -21.89
N GLU A 8 13.15 -11.34 -22.86
CA GLU A 8 12.41 -10.07 -22.74
C GLU A 8 10.99 -10.24 -22.21
N HIS A 9 10.55 -11.48 -22.00
CA HIS A 9 9.22 -11.77 -21.49
C HIS A 9 8.98 -11.17 -20.10
N SER A 10 9.97 -11.22 -19.19
CA SER A 10 9.85 -10.60 -17.86
C SER A 10 9.68 -9.07 -17.93
N THR A 11 10.25 -8.43 -18.96
CA THR A 11 10.15 -7.00 -19.21
C THR A 11 8.71 -6.56 -19.45
N LEU A 12 7.98 -7.35 -20.23
CA LEU A 12 6.62 -7.04 -20.72
C LEU A 12 5.51 -7.68 -19.91
N LYS A 13 5.72 -8.86 -19.33
CA LYS A 13 4.68 -9.59 -18.58
C LYS A 13 4.15 -8.78 -17.40
N VAL A 14 5.03 -8.23 -16.58
CA VAL A 14 4.66 -7.44 -15.40
C VAL A 14 3.77 -6.24 -15.75
N PRO A 15 4.19 -5.31 -16.62
CA PRO A 15 3.35 -4.15 -16.94
C PRO A 15 2.06 -4.58 -17.69
N TYR A 16 2.08 -5.67 -18.47
CA TYR A 16 0.89 -6.23 -19.10
C TYR A 16 -0.14 -6.78 -18.08
N GLU A 17 0.31 -7.51 -17.06
CA GLU A 17 -0.58 -7.99 -16.00
C GLU A 17 -1.18 -6.84 -15.19
N ILE A 18 -0.42 -5.75 -15.02
CA ILE A 18 -0.88 -4.58 -14.29
C ILE A 18 -1.94 -3.81 -15.07
N ILE A 19 -1.73 -3.55 -16.36
CA ILE A 19 -2.77 -2.89 -17.18
C ILE A 19 -4.04 -3.74 -17.21
N ASN A 20 -3.94 -5.07 -17.35
CA ASN A 20 -5.10 -5.97 -17.29
C ASN A 20 -5.81 -5.91 -15.93
N LYS A 21 -5.05 -5.86 -14.83
CA LYS A 21 -5.62 -5.74 -13.49
C LYS A 21 -6.32 -4.39 -13.30
N LYS A 22 -5.69 -3.30 -13.74
CA LYS A 22 -6.25 -1.94 -13.68
C LYS A 22 -7.54 -1.85 -14.49
N PHE A 23 -7.54 -2.36 -15.71
CA PHE A 23 -8.73 -2.46 -16.57
C PHE A 23 -9.91 -3.17 -15.87
N ARG A 24 -9.67 -4.35 -15.30
CA ARG A 24 -10.72 -5.10 -14.60
C ARG A 24 -11.24 -4.40 -13.34
N VAL A 25 -10.39 -3.66 -12.64
CA VAL A 25 -10.77 -2.90 -11.45
C VAL A 25 -11.57 -1.66 -11.84
N ALA A 26 -11.11 -0.94 -12.85
CA ALA A 26 -11.78 0.24 -13.40
C ALA A 26 -13.17 -0.11 -13.94
N GLN A 27 -13.28 -1.16 -14.74
CA GLN A 27 -14.57 -1.65 -15.24
C GLN A 27 -15.55 -1.91 -14.09
N LYS A 28 -15.15 -2.70 -13.08
CA LYS A 28 -16.00 -2.97 -11.91
C LYS A 28 -16.37 -1.72 -11.11
N ALA A 29 -15.46 -0.75 -11.03
CA ALA A 29 -15.71 0.51 -10.32
C ALA A 29 -16.72 1.37 -11.07
N ILE A 30 -16.55 1.51 -12.39
CA ILE A 30 -17.46 2.27 -13.27
C ILE A 30 -18.84 1.62 -13.31
N ASP A 31 -18.93 0.31 -13.48
CA ASP A 31 -20.20 -0.43 -13.50
C ASP A 31 -20.99 -0.21 -12.22
N ARG A 32 -20.33 -0.30 -11.05
CA ARG A 32 -20.98 -0.04 -9.75
C ARG A 32 -21.53 1.37 -9.63
N GLU A 33 -20.78 2.38 -10.07
CA GLU A 33 -21.26 3.76 -10.00
C GLU A 33 -22.36 4.04 -11.02
N ALA A 34 -22.29 3.41 -12.20
CA ALA A 34 -23.37 3.45 -13.18
C ALA A 34 -24.66 2.84 -12.61
N ASP A 35 -24.58 1.72 -11.88
CA ASP A 35 -25.72 1.14 -11.17
C ASP A 35 -26.29 2.11 -10.12
N GLN A 36 -25.44 2.82 -9.37
CA GLN A 36 -25.90 3.82 -8.40
C GLN A 36 -26.64 4.99 -9.07
N VAL A 37 -26.17 5.44 -10.23
CA VAL A 37 -26.87 6.46 -11.03
C VAL A 37 -28.21 5.93 -11.52
N GLN A 38 -28.26 4.70 -12.04
CA GLN A 38 -29.51 4.08 -12.49
C GLN A 38 -30.53 3.93 -11.35
N LEU A 39 -30.09 3.55 -10.15
CA LEU A 39 -30.95 3.45 -8.97
C LEU A 39 -31.54 4.81 -8.60
N ALA A 40 -30.72 5.86 -8.54
CA ALA A 40 -31.20 7.21 -8.24
C ALA A 40 -32.19 7.72 -9.32
N SER A 41 -31.93 7.43 -10.60
CA SER A 41 -32.86 7.78 -11.68
C SER A 41 -34.19 7.04 -11.57
N LYS A 42 -34.19 5.77 -11.18
CA LYS A 42 -35.42 4.99 -10.94
C LYS A 42 -36.25 5.55 -9.78
N GLU A 43 -35.63 6.13 -8.76
CA GLU A 43 -36.35 6.80 -7.67
C GLU A 43 -37.10 8.04 -8.18
N VAL A 44 -36.47 8.82 -9.07
CA VAL A 44 -37.13 9.95 -9.76
C VAL A 44 -38.33 9.45 -10.58
N GLU A 45 -38.14 8.43 -11.42
CA GLU A 45 -39.23 7.87 -12.23
C GLU A 45 -40.39 7.35 -11.38
N LYS A 46 -40.07 6.72 -10.24
CA LYS A 46 -41.08 6.22 -9.31
C LYS A 46 -41.88 7.37 -8.70
N ALA A 47 -41.21 8.44 -8.28
CA ALA A 47 -41.86 9.62 -7.72
C ALA A 47 -42.82 10.30 -8.71
N LEU A 48 -42.52 10.24 -10.01
CA LEU A 48 -43.38 10.78 -11.07
C LEU A 48 -44.63 9.94 -11.36
N LYS A 49 -44.64 8.64 -11.00
CA LYS A 49 -45.74 7.71 -11.26
C LYS A 49 -46.79 7.64 -10.15
N VAL A 50 -46.58 8.35 -9.03
CA VAL A 50 -47.50 8.33 -7.86
C VAL A 50 -48.71 9.24 -8.13
N SER A 51 -49.88 8.83 -7.66
CA SER A 51 -51.15 9.57 -7.79
C SER A 51 -51.15 10.92 -7.06
N VAL A 52 -50.35 11.05 -6.01
CA VAL A 52 -50.06 12.31 -5.32
C VAL A 52 -48.73 12.84 -5.84
N HIS A 53 -48.75 14.00 -6.47
CA HIS A 53 -47.56 14.58 -7.05
C HIS A 53 -46.58 15.07 -5.97
N PRO A 54 -45.26 14.79 -6.12
CA PRO A 54 -44.24 15.24 -5.20
C PRO A 54 -44.13 16.76 -5.19
N THR A 55 -43.71 17.34 -4.06
CA THR A 55 -43.49 18.78 -3.98
C THR A 55 -42.24 19.18 -4.78
N ILE A 56 -42.13 20.48 -5.09
CA ILE A 56 -40.93 21.04 -5.74
C ILE A 56 -39.65 20.72 -4.92
N SER A 57 -39.76 20.72 -3.58
CA SER A 57 -38.64 20.38 -2.70
C SER A 57 -38.22 18.91 -2.85
N ASP A 58 -39.18 18.00 -3.00
CA ASP A 58 -38.90 16.57 -3.17
C ASP A 58 -38.26 16.27 -4.52
N ILE A 59 -38.76 16.91 -5.59
CA ILE A 59 -38.19 16.81 -6.93
C ILE A 59 -36.76 17.36 -6.94
N SER A 60 -36.55 18.53 -6.31
CA SER A 60 -35.22 19.16 -6.20
C SER A 60 -34.22 18.25 -5.48
N LYS A 61 -34.64 17.58 -4.40
CA LYS A 61 -33.79 16.60 -3.69
C LYS A 61 -33.46 15.38 -4.54
N LEU A 62 -34.44 14.80 -5.23
CA LEU A 62 -34.24 13.62 -6.07
C LEU A 62 -33.31 13.92 -7.26
N VAL A 63 -33.53 15.03 -7.95
CA VAL A 63 -32.65 15.49 -9.04
C VAL A 63 -31.26 15.83 -8.49
N GLY A 64 -31.18 16.49 -7.33
CA GLY A 64 -29.92 16.75 -6.63
C GLY A 64 -29.13 15.48 -6.33
N CYS A 65 -29.81 14.41 -5.90
CA CYS A 65 -29.22 13.09 -5.68
C CYS A 65 -28.65 12.51 -6.98
N VAL A 66 -29.40 12.53 -8.08
CA VAL A 66 -28.93 12.06 -9.40
C VAL A 66 -27.70 12.85 -9.85
N VAL A 67 -27.73 14.18 -9.74
CA VAL A 67 -26.58 15.05 -10.06
C VAL A 67 -25.36 14.67 -9.23
N GLN A 68 -25.53 14.47 -7.92
CA GLN A 68 -24.45 14.04 -7.05
C GLN A 68 -23.86 12.68 -7.49
N ARG A 69 -24.69 11.70 -7.82
CA ARG A 69 -24.23 10.38 -8.30
C ARG A 69 -23.47 10.46 -9.61
N ILE A 70 -23.95 11.26 -10.56
CA ILE A 70 -23.25 11.50 -11.85
C ILE A 70 -21.89 12.18 -11.61
N GLN A 71 -21.81 13.14 -10.69
CA GLN A 71 -20.54 13.78 -10.32
C GLN A 71 -19.54 12.78 -9.71
N VAL A 72 -20.01 11.87 -8.85
CA VAL A 72 -19.15 10.81 -8.29
C VAL A 72 -18.68 9.85 -9.39
N LEU A 73 -19.57 9.42 -10.28
CA LEU A 73 -19.24 8.58 -11.43
C LEU A 73 -18.18 9.24 -12.31
N LYS A 74 -18.38 10.52 -12.68
CA LYS A 74 -17.42 11.29 -13.49
C LYS A 74 -16.03 11.30 -12.85
N ARG A 75 -15.94 11.70 -11.58
CA ARG A 75 -14.66 11.76 -10.86
C ARG A 75 -13.98 10.39 -10.82
N LYS A 76 -14.72 9.32 -10.51
CA LYS A 76 -14.18 7.96 -10.48
C LYS A 76 -13.74 7.47 -11.85
N ALA A 77 -14.47 7.82 -12.91
CA ALA A 77 -14.07 7.47 -14.28
C ALA A 77 -12.76 8.18 -14.66
N GLU A 78 -12.62 9.47 -14.36
CA GLU A 78 -11.40 10.25 -14.59
C GLU A 78 -10.19 9.65 -13.85
N GLU A 79 -10.33 9.34 -12.56
CA GLU A 79 -9.28 8.68 -11.75
C GLU A 79 -8.84 7.33 -12.34
N ASN A 80 -9.80 6.49 -12.76
CA ASN A 80 -9.48 5.17 -13.32
C ASN A 80 -8.85 5.27 -14.72
N ILE A 81 -9.31 6.20 -15.56
CA ILE A 81 -8.73 6.45 -16.89
C ILE A 81 -7.28 6.92 -16.74
N GLU A 82 -7.00 7.83 -15.82
CA GLU A 82 -5.64 8.30 -15.55
C GLU A 82 -4.72 7.15 -15.11
N ASP A 83 -5.19 6.29 -14.20
CA ASP A 83 -4.47 5.11 -13.73
C ASP A 83 -4.15 4.10 -14.84
N GLU A 84 -5.10 3.87 -15.74
CA GLU A 84 -4.93 3.01 -16.92
C GLU A 84 -3.94 3.61 -17.92
N LEU A 85 -4.06 4.91 -18.22
CA LEU A 85 -3.13 5.63 -19.09
C LEU A 85 -1.71 5.55 -18.55
N ASN A 86 -1.50 5.82 -17.27
CA ASN A 86 -0.20 5.71 -16.60
C ASN A 86 0.40 4.31 -16.76
N SER A 87 -0.39 3.27 -16.55
CA SER A 87 0.04 1.86 -16.71
C SER A 87 0.35 1.53 -18.18
N SER A 88 -0.45 2.05 -19.11
CA SER A 88 -0.26 1.89 -20.56
C SER A 88 1.02 2.57 -21.05
N TYR A 89 1.35 3.76 -20.55
CA TYR A 89 2.60 4.44 -20.87
C TYR A 89 3.84 3.65 -20.43
N VAL A 90 3.76 2.88 -19.33
CA VAL A 90 4.85 1.96 -18.93
C VAL A 90 5.03 0.84 -19.97
N CYS A 91 3.93 0.19 -20.38
CA CYS A 91 3.95 -0.82 -21.44
C CYS A 91 4.53 -0.26 -22.74
N LYS A 92 4.05 0.92 -23.17
CA LYS A 92 4.45 1.57 -24.41
C LYS A 92 5.95 1.84 -24.46
N ARG A 93 6.52 2.47 -23.43
CA ARG A 93 7.96 2.76 -23.35
C ARG A 93 8.83 1.50 -23.47
N LYS A 94 8.41 0.41 -22.82
CA LYS A 94 9.13 -0.87 -22.87
C LYS A 94 9.02 -1.53 -24.24
N ILE A 95 7.86 -1.48 -24.87
CA ILE A 95 7.67 -1.99 -26.23
C ILE A 95 8.51 -1.18 -27.23
N GLU A 96 8.52 0.15 -27.12
CA GLU A 96 9.34 1.03 -27.96
C GLU A 96 10.83 0.71 -27.82
N HIS A 97 11.32 0.50 -26.60
CA HIS A 97 12.69 0.06 -26.36
C HIS A 97 13.01 -1.28 -27.06
N LEU A 98 12.08 -2.23 -27.07
CA LEU A 98 12.26 -3.53 -27.72
C LEU A 98 12.10 -3.49 -29.24
N LYS A 99 11.40 -2.48 -29.78
CA LYS A 99 11.26 -2.29 -31.24
C LYS A 99 12.52 -1.74 -31.90
N GLY A 100 13.42 -1.10 -31.15
CA GLY A 100 14.70 -0.55 -31.63
C GLY A 100 15.72 -1.57 -32.14
N ILE A 101 15.32 -2.82 -32.39
CA ILE A 101 16.16 -3.95 -32.81
C ILE A 101 16.20 -4.10 -34.35
N ALA A 102 15.27 -3.49 -35.09
CA ALA A 102 15.19 -3.66 -36.54
C ALA A 102 16.37 -2.98 -37.27
N PRO A 103 17.17 -3.71 -38.08
CA PRO A 103 18.16 -3.11 -38.96
C PRO A 103 17.47 -2.27 -40.06
N PRO A 104 17.94 -1.04 -40.34
CA PRO A 104 17.49 -0.28 -41.49
C PRO A 104 18.00 -0.94 -42.77
N GLU A 105 17.24 -0.77 -43.85
CA GLU A 105 17.61 -1.33 -45.17
C GLU A 105 18.89 -0.68 -45.75
N ASN A 106 19.26 0.52 -45.32
CA ASN A 106 20.39 1.30 -45.86
C ASN A 106 21.08 2.18 -44.80
N ASN A 107 21.82 1.59 -43.84
CA ASN A 107 23.03 2.18 -43.21
C ASN A 107 23.51 1.31 -42.02
N ASN A 108 24.66 0.65 -42.16
CA ASN A 108 25.12 -0.32 -41.16
C ASN A 108 25.83 0.30 -39.94
N GLU A 109 26.60 1.39 -40.10
CA GLU A 109 27.45 1.92 -39.01
C GLU A 109 26.65 2.65 -37.91
N ILE A 110 25.73 3.54 -38.29
CA ILE A 110 24.85 4.26 -37.35
C ILE A 110 23.93 3.29 -36.61
N TRP A 111 23.46 2.26 -37.31
CA TRP A 111 22.68 1.19 -36.71
C TRP A 111 23.51 0.38 -35.72
N GLN A 112 24.76 0.04 -36.06
CA GLN A 112 25.64 -0.73 -35.18
C GLN A 112 25.90 0.01 -33.85
N ALA A 113 26.19 1.30 -33.89
CA ALA A 113 26.39 2.11 -32.67
C ALA A 113 25.11 2.19 -31.81
N SER A 114 23.95 2.33 -32.46
CA SER A 114 22.63 2.32 -31.78
C SER A 114 22.31 0.95 -31.17
N PHE A 115 22.65 -0.13 -31.88
CA PHE A 115 22.50 -1.50 -31.42
C PHE A 115 23.43 -1.82 -30.25
N ASP A 116 24.67 -1.34 -30.27
CA ASP A 116 25.61 -1.46 -29.15
C ASP A 116 25.11 -0.72 -27.90
N LYS A 117 24.55 0.48 -28.08
CA LYS A 117 23.89 1.21 -26.99
C LYS A 117 22.68 0.44 -26.44
N TRP A 118 21.85 -0.12 -27.31
CA TRP A 118 20.70 -0.96 -26.91
C TRP A 118 21.15 -2.20 -26.13
N LYS A 119 22.19 -2.90 -26.59
CA LYS A 119 22.79 -4.04 -25.88
C LYS A 119 23.24 -3.66 -24.47
N ARG A 120 23.90 -2.51 -24.30
CA ARG A 120 24.29 -2.02 -22.96
C ARG A 120 23.08 -1.81 -22.05
N VAL A 121 22.06 -1.10 -22.53
CA VAL A 121 20.80 -0.87 -21.78
C VAL A 121 20.13 -2.18 -21.39
N ARG A 122 20.09 -3.15 -22.31
CA ARG A 122 19.54 -4.49 -22.05
C ARG A 122 20.30 -5.20 -20.93
N ILE A 123 21.63 -5.21 -20.99
CA ILE A 123 22.47 -5.87 -19.98
C ILE A 123 22.29 -5.18 -18.62
N ASP A 124 22.34 -3.85 -18.56
CA ASP A 124 22.10 -3.11 -17.32
C ASP A 124 20.73 -3.45 -16.71
N ARG A 125 19.68 -3.54 -17.55
CA ARG A 125 18.35 -3.95 -17.11
C ARG A 125 18.32 -5.36 -16.52
N MET A 126 18.99 -6.32 -17.17
CA MET A 126 19.09 -7.70 -16.70
C MET A 126 19.89 -7.80 -15.39
N VAL A 127 20.97 -7.03 -15.26
CA VAL A 127 21.76 -6.94 -14.03
C VAL A 127 20.94 -6.33 -12.90
N VAL A 128 20.17 -5.26 -13.15
CA VAL A 128 19.25 -4.70 -12.15
C VAL A 128 18.27 -5.77 -11.67
N GLU A 129 17.63 -6.51 -12.57
CA GLU A 129 16.69 -7.57 -12.20
C GLU A 129 17.37 -8.68 -11.37
N HIS A 130 18.59 -9.07 -11.73
CA HIS A 130 19.37 -10.05 -10.98
C HIS A 130 19.72 -9.54 -9.57
N LEU A 131 20.22 -8.31 -9.45
CA LEU A 131 20.57 -7.70 -8.17
C LEU A 131 19.36 -7.64 -7.21
N LEU A 132 18.16 -7.33 -7.73
CA LEU A 132 16.93 -7.34 -6.94
C LEU A 132 16.58 -8.74 -6.41
N ARG A 133 16.72 -9.77 -7.25
CA ARG A 133 16.48 -11.17 -6.84
C ARG A 133 17.48 -11.65 -5.79
N MET A 134 18.70 -11.13 -5.83
CA MET A 134 19.75 -11.42 -4.84
C MET A 134 19.69 -10.55 -3.58
N GLY A 135 18.75 -9.60 -3.51
CA GLY A 135 18.60 -8.72 -2.34
C GLY A 135 19.53 -7.50 -2.32
N TYR A 136 20.29 -7.26 -3.38
CA TYR A 136 21.18 -6.10 -3.53
C TYR A 136 20.41 -4.84 -3.95
N TYR A 137 19.41 -4.44 -3.17
CA TYR A 137 18.43 -3.39 -3.54
C TYR A 137 19.06 -2.02 -3.81
N LYS A 138 19.97 -1.57 -2.93
CA LYS A 138 20.67 -0.28 -3.09
C LYS A 138 21.52 -0.25 -4.36
N THR A 139 22.21 -1.35 -4.65
CA THR A 139 23.06 -1.48 -5.84
C THR A 139 22.21 -1.49 -7.11
N ALA A 140 21.09 -2.23 -7.09
CA ALA A 140 20.13 -2.26 -8.19
C ALA A 140 19.55 -0.86 -8.51
N GLU A 141 19.14 -0.13 -7.46
CA GLU A 141 18.62 1.23 -7.59
C GLU A 141 19.69 2.21 -8.09
N ARG A 142 20.93 2.08 -7.61
CA ARG A 142 22.05 2.90 -8.04
C ARG A 142 22.38 2.67 -9.52
N LEU A 143 22.47 1.42 -9.96
CA LEU A 143 22.71 1.06 -11.36
C LEU A 143 21.60 1.59 -12.26
N ALA A 144 20.33 1.39 -11.90
CA ALA A 144 19.20 1.87 -12.68
C ALA A 144 19.22 3.40 -12.84
N SER A 145 19.63 4.11 -11.80
CA SER A 145 19.73 5.57 -11.79
C SER A 145 20.90 6.08 -12.62
N GLN A 146 22.09 5.46 -12.47
CA GLN A 146 23.30 5.86 -13.21
C GLN A 146 23.17 5.59 -14.71
N SER A 147 22.57 4.45 -15.09
CA SER A 147 22.31 4.11 -16.50
C SER A 147 21.04 4.78 -17.06
N ASN A 148 20.28 5.53 -16.25
CA ASN A 148 19.02 6.17 -16.61
C ASN A 148 17.96 5.21 -17.21
N ILE A 149 17.85 4.00 -16.65
CA ILE A 149 16.96 2.92 -17.14
C ILE A 149 15.82 2.60 -16.16
N GLN A 150 15.61 3.39 -15.12
CA GLN A 150 14.57 3.17 -14.10
C GLN A 150 13.19 2.89 -14.75
N HIS A 151 12.85 3.65 -15.79
CA HIS A 151 11.60 3.54 -16.55
C HIS A 151 11.44 2.22 -17.34
N LEU A 152 12.54 1.50 -17.60
CA LEU A 152 12.55 0.18 -18.24
C LEU A 152 12.56 -0.96 -17.22
N THR A 153 12.78 -0.66 -15.95
CA THR A 153 12.81 -1.65 -14.86
C THR A 153 11.44 -1.78 -14.18
N ASN A 154 11.30 -2.78 -13.31
CA ASN A 154 10.10 -2.97 -12.47
C ASN A 154 10.25 -2.35 -11.07
N LEU A 155 11.30 -1.56 -10.81
CA LEU A 155 11.64 -1.02 -9.48
C LEU A 155 10.52 -0.18 -8.86
N ALA A 156 9.85 0.64 -9.67
CA ALA A 156 8.82 1.56 -9.19
C ALA A 156 7.40 0.95 -9.20
N ILE A 157 7.26 -0.31 -9.61
CA ILE A 157 5.99 -0.94 -9.91
C ILE A 157 5.55 -1.83 -8.75
N GLU A 158 4.35 -1.66 -8.21
CA GLU A 158 3.79 -2.60 -7.22
C GLU A 158 3.33 -3.91 -7.88
N PRO A 159 3.54 -5.09 -7.25
CA PRO A 159 4.07 -5.29 -5.90
C PRO A 159 5.61 -5.33 -5.82
N TYR A 160 6.33 -5.24 -6.95
CA TYR A 160 7.79 -5.40 -6.98
C TYR A 160 8.53 -4.37 -6.13
N LYS A 161 8.05 -3.14 -6.11
CA LYS A 161 8.58 -2.06 -5.27
C LYS A 161 8.55 -2.44 -3.78
N SER A 162 7.42 -2.93 -3.26
CA SER A 162 7.32 -3.39 -1.87
C SER A 162 8.08 -4.70 -1.61
N LEU A 163 8.02 -5.65 -2.55
CA LEU A 163 8.72 -6.93 -2.46
C LEU A 163 10.25 -6.79 -2.42
N PHE A 164 10.80 -5.82 -3.14
CA PHE A 164 12.23 -5.53 -3.19
C PHE A 164 12.61 -4.29 -2.36
N GLY A 165 11.76 -3.89 -1.42
CA GLY A 165 12.05 -2.78 -0.52
C GLY A 165 12.99 -3.19 0.62
N MET A 166 13.82 -2.24 1.10
CA MET A 166 14.73 -2.46 2.24
C MET A 166 14.01 -2.90 3.52
N LYS A 167 12.75 -2.50 3.71
CA LYS A 167 11.92 -2.85 4.88
C LYS A 167 11.40 -4.29 4.84
N ARG A 168 11.41 -4.93 3.66
CA ARG A 168 10.79 -6.24 3.43
C ARG A 168 11.33 -7.32 4.36
N TRP A 169 12.64 -7.34 4.57
CA TRP A 169 13.27 -8.33 5.44
C TRP A 169 12.80 -8.20 6.89
N THR A 170 12.76 -6.98 7.41
CA THR A 170 12.23 -6.70 8.76
C THR A 170 10.77 -7.13 8.88
N GLU A 171 9.95 -6.84 7.88
CA GLU A 171 8.56 -7.29 7.83
C GLU A 171 8.44 -8.82 7.78
N LEU A 172 9.30 -9.51 7.02
CA LEU A 172 9.34 -10.97 6.98
C LEU A 172 9.69 -11.57 8.34
N VAL A 173 10.70 -11.02 9.02
CA VAL A 173 11.09 -11.46 10.35
C VAL A 173 9.94 -11.31 11.33
N ILE A 174 9.22 -10.17 11.31
CA ILE A 174 8.06 -9.95 12.18
C ILE A 174 6.93 -10.93 11.84
N LYS A 175 6.60 -11.10 10.55
CA LYS A 175 5.55 -12.05 10.13
C LYS A 175 5.89 -13.49 10.53
N PHE A 176 7.14 -13.90 10.33
CA PHE A 176 7.60 -15.23 10.72
C PHE A 176 7.51 -15.43 12.24
N ARG A 177 7.93 -14.45 13.04
CA ARG A 177 7.80 -14.50 14.50
C ARG A 177 6.34 -14.61 14.94
N ASN A 178 5.46 -13.78 14.37
CA ASN A 178 4.04 -13.81 14.67
C ASN A 178 3.40 -15.15 14.30
N GLU A 179 3.76 -15.73 13.16
CA GLU A 179 3.23 -17.02 12.73
C GLU A 179 3.77 -18.16 13.59
N ASN A 180 5.05 -18.11 13.98
CA ASN A 180 5.63 -19.05 14.94
C ASN A 180 4.91 -18.98 16.29
N TYR A 181 4.62 -17.77 16.78
CA TYR A 181 3.83 -17.59 18.00
C TYR A 181 2.43 -18.18 17.85
N ARG A 182 1.75 -17.93 16.72
CA ARG A 182 0.43 -18.49 16.43
C ARG A 182 0.44 -20.02 16.41
N LEU A 183 1.43 -20.63 15.74
CA LEU A 183 1.56 -22.08 15.58
C LEU A 183 1.76 -22.77 16.93
N PHE A 184 2.60 -22.20 17.79
CA PHE A 184 2.91 -22.75 19.11
C PHE A 184 2.05 -22.16 20.24
N GLN A 185 0.99 -21.42 19.91
CA GLN A 185 0.08 -20.77 20.87
C GLN A 185 0.81 -19.89 21.89
N LEU A 186 1.93 -19.29 21.48
CA LEU A 186 2.69 -18.35 22.28
C LEU A 186 2.04 -16.96 22.17
N SER A 187 2.08 -16.22 23.28
CA SER A 187 1.67 -14.82 23.27
C SER A 187 2.66 -13.96 22.48
N THR A 188 2.14 -13.02 21.67
CA THR A 188 2.96 -12.00 20.99
C THR A 188 3.55 -10.99 21.99
N GLN A 189 2.94 -10.88 23.17
CA GLN A 189 3.44 -10.09 24.30
C GLN A 189 4.10 -11.02 25.32
N SER A 190 5.22 -10.59 25.89
CA SER A 190 5.83 -11.30 27.00
C SER A 190 4.87 -11.37 28.20
N LEU A 191 4.65 -12.58 28.74
CA LEU A 191 3.83 -12.77 29.94
C LEU A 191 4.39 -11.99 31.13
N LEU A 192 5.71 -11.84 31.22
CA LEU A 192 6.36 -11.00 32.22
C LEU A 192 5.96 -9.54 32.06
N THR A 193 5.95 -9.02 30.82
CA THR A 193 5.51 -7.64 30.55
C THR A 193 4.06 -7.44 30.96
N VAL A 194 3.17 -8.38 30.62
CA VAL A 194 1.75 -8.31 31.00
C VAL A 194 1.59 -8.33 32.53
N ALA A 195 2.29 -9.24 33.22
CA ALA A 195 2.24 -9.36 34.67
C ALA A 195 2.76 -8.11 35.39
N ILE A 196 3.89 -7.56 34.93
CA ILE A 196 4.46 -6.32 35.47
C ILE A 196 3.49 -5.15 35.24
N GLN A 197 2.95 -5.00 34.02
CA GLN A 197 2.01 -3.92 33.71
C GLN A 197 0.73 -4.02 34.54
N ALA A 198 0.16 -5.22 34.69
CA ALA A 198 -1.00 -5.44 35.55
C ALA A 198 -0.71 -5.10 37.02
N GLY A 199 0.43 -5.55 37.55
CA GLY A 199 0.86 -5.26 38.93
C GLY A 199 1.09 -3.78 39.17
N LEU A 200 1.79 -3.09 38.26
CA LEU A 200 1.98 -1.65 38.33
C LEU A 200 0.65 -0.90 38.23
N SER A 201 -0.27 -1.32 37.36
CA SER A 201 -1.61 -0.71 37.23
C SER A 201 -2.43 -0.85 38.51
N ALA A 202 -2.33 -2.00 39.19
CA ALA A 202 -3.03 -2.25 40.46
C ALA A 202 -2.51 -1.39 41.62
N LEU A 203 -1.26 -0.93 41.56
CA LEU A 203 -0.61 -0.09 42.58
C LEU A 203 -0.56 1.41 42.20
N LYS A 204 -0.76 1.73 40.91
CA LYS A 204 -0.60 3.08 40.38
C LYS A 204 -1.75 3.96 40.87
N THR A 205 -1.40 4.95 41.69
CA THR A 205 -2.31 6.02 42.10
C THR A 205 -1.88 7.37 41.50
N PRO A 206 -2.76 8.39 41.47
CA PRO A 206 -2.36 9.74 41.07
C PRO A 206 -1.21 10.31 41.91
N GLN A 207 -1.06 9.89 43.17
CA GLN A 207 0.00 10.34 44.06
C GLN A 207 1.40 9.90 43.62
N CYS A 208 1.51 8.80 42.86
CA CYS A 208 2.80 8.31 42.34
C CYS A 208 3.50 9.28 41.38
N TYR A 209 2.77 10.26 40.82
CA TYR A 209 3.29 11.30 39.94
C TYR A 209 3.27 12.70 40.60
N SER A 210 2.88 12.78 41.87
CA SER A 210 3.02 14.00 42.67
C SER A 210 4.47 14.18 43.12
N ILE A 211 4.95 15.42 43.19
CA ILE A 211 6.31 15.75 43.62
C ILE A 211 6.48 15.54 45.14
N THR A 212 5.42 15.76 45.91
CA THR A 212 5.46 15.80 47.38
C THR A 212 5.01 14.50 48.05
N CYS A 213 4.36 13.60 47.31
CA CYS A 213 3.68 12.42 47.88
C CYS A 213 4.26 11.08 47.41
N LYS A 214 5.50 11.04 46.91
CA LYS A 214 6.13 9.77 46.51
C LYS A 214 6.46 8.93 47.74
N ASN A 215 6.04 7.68 47.72
CA ASN A 215 6.35 6.71 48.77
C ASN A 215 7.55 5.86 48.34
N LEU A 216 8.63 5.87 49.14
CA LEU A 216 9.85 5.09 48.89
C LEU A 216 9.58 3.58 48.79
N ASN A 217 8.58 3.07 49.50
CA ASN A 217 8.19 1.65 49.50
C ASN A 217 7.18 1.30 48.40
N CYS A 218 6.73 2.27 47.59
CA CYS A 218 5.81 2.01 46.50
C CYS A 218 6.60 1.63 45.22
N PRO A 219 6.40 0.42 44.65
CA PRO A 219 7.09 0.01 43.43
C PRO A 219 6.87 0.97 42.25
N VAL A 220 5.68 1.59 42.15
CA VAL A 220 5.36 2.55 41.07
C VAL A 220 6.08 3.90 41.23
N CYS A 221 6.51 4.26 42.45
CA CYS A 221 7.22 5.52 42.71
C CYS A 221 8.73 5.43 42.40
N GLN A 222 9.26 4.21 42.24
CA GLN A 222 10.64 3.96 41.82
C GLN A 222 10.85 4.39 40.37
N GLU A 223 12.00 4.97 40.04
CA GLU A 223 12.25 5.65 38.76
C GLU A 223 11.99 4.76 37.54
N ASP A 224 12.60 3.58 37.50
CA ASP A 224 12.49 2.63 36.37
C ASP A 224 11.04 2.20 36.12
N PHE A 225 10.32 1.85 37.19
CA PHE A 225 8.94 1.40 37.10
C PHE A 225 7.95 2.55 36.88
N ASN A 226 8.27 3.77 37.33
CA ASN A 226 7.45 4.95 37.11
C ASN A 226 7.36 5.29 35.61
N GLN A 227 8.48 5.17 34.88
CA GLN A 227 8.51 5.37 33.44
C GLN A 227 7.63 4.35 32.70
N ILE A 228 7.74 3.07 33.07
CA ILE A 228 6.91 1.99 32.50
C ILE A 228 5.43 2.21 32.82
N ALA A 229 5.12 2.65 34.05
CA ALA A 229 3.76 2.83 34.52
C ALA A 229 3.06 4.06 33.94
N LYS A 230 3.76 4.97 33.24
CA LYS A 230 3.22 6.27 32.81
C LYS A 230 1.93 6.16 32.01
N HIS A 231 1.87 5.22 31.05
CA HIS A 231 0.74 5.02 30.16
C HIS A 231 -0.27 3.95 30.63
N LEU A 232 -0.02 3.35 31.80
CA LEU A 232 -0.91 2.34 32.37
C LEU A 232 -2.13 2.99 33.06
N PRO A 233 -3.28 2.30 33.16
CA PRO A 233 -4.43 2.80 33.91
C PRO A 233 -4.12 2.94 35.42
N TYR A 234 -4.85 3.82 36.09
CA TYR A 234 -4.81 3.93 37.55
C TYR A 234 -5.57 2.79 38.22
N SER A 235 -5.17 2.44 39.43
CA SER A 235 -5.86 1.44 40.26
C SER A 235 -7.28 1.89 40.58
N HIS A 236 -8.27 1.03 40.32
CA HIS A 236 -9.66 1.28 40.72
C HIS A 236 -9.97 0.57 42.04
N CYS A 237 -9.76 1.26 43.16
CA CYS A 237 -10.07 0.72 44.49
C CYS A 237 -11.53 1.03 44.87
N VAL A 238 -12.38 0.00 44.91
CA VAL A 238 -13.79 0.13 45.35
C VAL A 238 -13.91 0.12 46.88
N GLN A 239 -12.98 -0.55 47.57
CA GLN A 239 -12.96 -0.65 49.02
C GLN A 239 -11.52 -0.48 49.54
N SER A 240 -11.33 0.49 50.44
CA SER A 240 -10.06 0.73 51.12
C SER A 240 -10.14 0.14 52.52
N ARG A 241 -9.14 -0.65 52.94
CA ARG A 241 -9.00 -1.09 54.34
C ARG A 241 -7.76 -0.43 54.93
N LEU A 242 -7.95 0.37 55.97
CA LEU A 242 -6.85 0.90 56.76
C LEU A 242 -6.34 -0.22 57.67
N ILE A 243 -5.09 -0.63 57.46
CA ILE A 243 -4.40 -1.57 58.34
C ILE A 243 -3.45 -0.73 59.21
N CYS A 244 -3.83 -0.51 60.48
CA CYS A 244 -2.85 -0.03 61.47
C CYS A 244 -1.90 -1.18 61.80
N ARG A 245 -0.59 -0.91 61.75
CA ARG A 245 0.45 -1.76 62.32
C ARG A 245 0.87 -1.20 63.66
#